data_AF-A0A543DS28-F1
#
_entry.id   AF-A0A543DS28-F1
#
_cell.length_a   1.000
_cell.length_b   1.000
_cell.length_c   1.000
_cell.angle_alpha   90.00
_cell.angle_beta   90.00
_cell.angle_gamma   90.00
#
_symmetry.space_group_name_H-M   'P 1'
#
loop_
_entity.id
_entity.type
_entity.pdbx_description
1 polymer ?
#
loop_
_entity_poly.entity_id
_entity_poly.type
_entity_poly.pdbx_seq_one_letter_code
_entity_poly.pdbx_strand_id
1 'polypeptide(L)' 'MTVRTITDNGHQLTVQTIEKIDPLEMVYWQGRAMFRIAEGRARVDVVTTERHVSRDRAESAAIALARRNGWSTS' A
#
# COMPACT_ATOMS: atom_id res chain seq x y z
N MET A 1 1.31 -2.01 -13.68
CA MET A 1 1.43 -2.40 -12.25
C MET A 1 2.83 -2.09 -11.77
N THR A 2 2.98 -1.38 -10.65
CA THR A 2 4.30 -1.05 -10.08
C THR A 2 4.40 -1.62 -8.67
N VAL A 3 5.56 -2.18 -8.33
CA VAL A 3 5.87 -2.74 -7.01
C VAL A 3 7.13 -2.07 -6.49
N ARG A 4 7.10 -1.63 -5.24
CA ARG A 4 8.22 -0.98 -4.55
C ARG A 4 8.35 -1.57 -3.16
N THR A 5 9.56 -1.92 -2.75
CA THR A 5 9.85 -2.30 -1.36
C THR A 5 10.54 -1.15 -0.64
N ILE A 6 10.07 -0.85 0.55
CA ILE A 6 10.60 0.17 1.45
C ILE A 6 11.07 -0.56 2.72
N THR A 7 12.25 -0.18 3.22
CA THR A 7 12.78 -0.68 4.49
C THR A 7 12.90 0.48 5.46
N ASP A 8 12.37 0.32 6.66
CA ASP A 8 12.40 1.32 7.73
C ASP A 8 12.62 0.60 9.07
N ASN A 9 13.66 0.98 9.84
CA ASN A 9 14.05 0.34 11.10
C ASN A 9 14.14 -1.21 11.06
N GLY A 10 14.55 -1.78 9.92
CA GLY A 10 14.62 -3.24 9.73
C GLY A 10 13.29 -3.89 9.35
N HIS A 11 12.19 -3.15 9.30
CA HIS A 11 10.88 -3.61 8.85
C HIS A 11 10.67 -3.33 7.37
N GLN A 12 10.24 -4.35 6.63
CA GLN A 12 9.96 -4.24 5.20
C GLN A 12 8.47 -3.97 4.93
N LEU A 13 8.21 -3.08 4.01
CA LEU A 13 6.90 -2.83 3.40
C LEU A 13 7.02 -2.98 1.88
N THR A 14 6.20 -3.85 1.32
CA THR A 14 6.00 -3.91 -0.12
C THR A 14 4.73 -3.14 -0.47
N VAL A 15 4.88 -2.09 -1.28
CA VAL A 15 3.78 -1.32 -1.85
C VAL A 15 3.58 -1.71 -3.29
N GLN A 16 2.33 -1.96 -3.66
CA GLN A 16 1.89 -2.24 -5.02
C GLN A 16 0.87 -1.19 -5.44
N THR A 17 1.08 -0.55 -6.58
CA THR A 17 0.10 0.36 -7.19
C THR A 17 -0.44 -0.25 -8.47
N ILE A 18 -1.76 -0.29 -8.58
CA ILE A 18 -2.49 -0.90 -9.68
C ILE A 18 -3.34 0.20 -10.34
N GLU A 19 -3.17 0.36 -11.65
CA GLU A 19 -4.07 1.15 -12.48
C GLU A 19 -5.34 0.35 -12.72
N LYS A 20 -6.49 0.99 -12.55
CA LYS A 20 -7.81 0.41 -12.76
C LYS A 20 -8.64 1.37 -13.59
N ILE A 21 -9.61 0.80 -14.30
CA ILE A 21 -10.61 1.54 -15.06
C ILE A 21 -11.94 1.25 -14.38
N ASP A 22 -12.71 2.30 -14.09
CA ASP A 22 -14.05 2.14 -13.51
C ASP A 22 -15.12 1.95 -14.61
N PRO A 23 -16.38 1.66 -14.25
CA PRO A 23 -17.44 1.44 -15.25
C PRO A 23 -17.78 2.67 -16.12
N LEU A 24 -17.26 3.85 -15.78
CA LEU A 24 -17.42 5.09 -16.55
C LEU A 24 -16.17 5.38 -17.40
N GLU A 25 -15.32 4.37 -17.60
CA GLU A 25 -14.04 4.45 -18.33
C GLU A 25 -13.01 5.42 -17.71
N MET A 26 -13.21 5.81 -16.45
CA MET A 26 -12.27 6.68 -15.75
C MET A 26 -11.11 5.86 -15.18
N VAL A 27 -9.88 6.28 -15.51
CA VAL A 27 -8.66 5.70 -14.95
C VAL A 27 -8.47 6.18 -13.51
N TYR A 28 -8.22 5.24 -12.60
CA TYR A 28 -7.84 5.52 -11.22
C TYR A 28 -6.78 4.53 -10.73
N TRP A 29 -6.14 4.89 -9.63
CA TRP A 29 -5.07 4.11 -9.02
C TRP A 29 -5.50 3.60 -7.66
N GLN A 30 -5.19 2.33 -7.39
CA GLN A 30 -5.36 1.70 -6.08
C GLN A 30 -4.00 1.30 -5.52
N GLY A 31 -3.78 1.58 -4.24
CA GLY A 31 -2.57 1.22 -3.52
C GLY A 31 -2.82 0.01 -2.62
N ARG A 32 -1.87 -0.91 -2.56
CA ARG A 32 -1.83 -2.05 -1.65
C ARG A 32 -0.51 -2.05 -0.91
N ALA A 33 -0.54 -2.29 0.38
CA ALA A 33 0.62 -2.33 1.26
C ALA A 33 0.66 -3.68 1.98
N MET A 34 1.80 -4.36 1.90
CA MET A 34 2.02 -5.68 2.48
C MET A 34 3.24 -5.63 3.39
N PHE A 35 3.07 -6.04 4.63
CA PHE A 35 4.14 -6.02 5.63
C PHE A 35 3.93 -7.13 6.67
N ARG A 36 4.91 -7.28 7.56
CA ARG A 36 4.84 -8.22 8.68
C ARG A 36 4.67 -7.48 10.00
N ILE A 37 3.94 -8.08 10.93
CA ILE A 37 3.78 -7.63 12.32
C ILE A 37 4.07 -8.81 13.27
N ALA A 38 4.01 -8.55 14.58
CA ALA A 38 4.24 -9.54 15.63
C ALA A 38 5.58 -10.28 15.41
N GLU A 39 6.68 -9.53 15.32
CA GLU A 39 8.04 -10.05 15.09
C GLU A 39 8.16 -10.95 13.84
N GLY A 40 7.40 -10.65 12.78
CA GLY A 40 7.43 -11.45 11.54
C GLY A 40 6.41 -12.58 11.46
N ARG A 41 5.71 -12.90 12.56
CA ARG A 41 4.82 -14.07 12.65
C ARG A 41 3.52 -13.89 11.86
N ALA A 42 3.01 -12.67 11.76
CA ALA A 42 1.79 -12.38 11.03
C ALA A 42 2.08 -11.52 9.79
N ARG A 43 1.34 -11.80 8.71
CA ARG A 43 1.35 -11.01 7.48
C ARG A 43 0.11 -10.14 7.43
N VAL A 44 0.31 -8.86 7.17
CA VAL A 44 -0.77 -7.89 6.98
C VAL A 44 -0.80 -7.46 5.52
N ASP A 45 -2.01 -7.29 5.02
CA ASP A 45 -2.30 -6.83 3.68
C ASP A 45 -3.41 -5.80 3.74
N VAL A 46 -3.10 -4.55 3.38
CA VAL A 46 -4.04 -3.44 3.41
C VAL A 46 -4.14 -2.80 2.04
N VAL A 47 -5.36 -2.45 1.66
CA VAL A 47 -5.67 -1.88 0.34
C VAL A 47 -6.41 -0.56 0.53
N THR A 48 -6.07 0.46 -0.26
CA THR A 48 -6.79 1.73 -0.25
C THR A 48 -8.19 1.53 -0.84
N THR A 49 -9.20 2.07 -0.16
CA THR A 49 -10.61 2.02 -0.60
C THR A 49 -10.97 3.18 -1.52
N GLU A 50 -10.25 4.30 -1.42
CA GLU A 50 -10.43 5.48 -2.25
C GLU A 50 -9.86 5.29 -3.66
N ARG A 51 -10.48 5.98 -4.63
CA ARG A 51 -9.97 6.08 -6.01
C ARG A 51 -8.98 7.23 -6.08
N HIS A 52 -7.71 6.96 -6.40
CA HIS A 52 -6.70 8.01 -6.51
C HIS A 52 -6.48 8.41 -7.96
N VAL A 53 -6.39 9.72 -8.21
CA VAL A 53 -6.17 10.29 -9.55
C VAL A 53 -4.74 10.08 -10.08
N SER A 54 -3.80 9.69 -9.24
CA SER A 54 -2.42 9.42 -9.64
C SER A 54 -1.81 8.26 -8.86
N ARG A 55 -0.82 7.62 -9.50
CA ARG A 55 -0.03 6.54 -8.89
C ARG A 55 0.61 6.99 -7.58
N ASP A 56 1.25 8.16 -7.57
CA ASP A 56 2.01 8.64 -6.41
C ASP A 56 1.10 8.94 -5.20
N ARG A 57 -0.15 9.38 -5.45
CA ARG A 57 -1.17 9.51 -4.39
C ARG A 57 -1.60 8.15 -3.85
N ALA A 58 -1.80 7.16 -4.71
CA ALA A 58 -2.13 5.81 -4.28
C ALA A 58 -1.00 5.16 -3.47
N GLU A 59 0.26 5.36 -3.89
CA GLU A 59 1.44 4.90 -3.16
C GLU A 59 1.51 5.55 -1.77
N SER A 60 1.43 6.88 -1.72
CA SER A 60 1.47 7.64 -0.46
C SER A 60 0.34 7.23 0.49
N ALA A 61 -0.87 7.03 -0.03
CA ALA A 61 -2.02 6.59 0.75
C ALA A 61 -1.85 5.16 1.29
N ALA A 62 -1.29 4.24 0.49
CA ALA A 62 -1.01 2.88 0.94
C ALA A 62 0.06 2.85 2.05
N ILE A 63 1.11 3.66 1.94
CA ILE A 63 2.14 3.81 2.97
C ILE A 63 1.53 4.36 4.27
N ALA A 64 0.72 5.42 4.18
CA ALA A 64 0.03 5.98 5.34
C ALA A 64 -0.93 4.97 5.99
N LEU A 65 -1.64 4.18 5.17
CA LEU A 65 -2.51 3.11 5.66
C LEU A 65 -1.70 2.00 6.35
N ALA A 66 -0.54 1.61 5.81
CA ALA A 66 0.34 0.64 6.44
C ALA A 66 0.78 1.10 7.83
N ARG A 67 1.21 2.36 7.97
CA ARG A 67 1.60 2.95 9.27
C ARG A 67 0.46 2.90 10.29
N ARG A 68 -0.76 3.27 9.88
CA ARG A 68 -1.95 3.17 10.75
C ARG A 68 -2.27 1.74 11.19
N ASN A 69 -1.84 0.74 10.41
CA ASN A 69 -2.03 -0.69 10.70
C ASN A 69 -0.79 -1.35 11.32
N GLY A 70 0.15 -0.55 11.85
CA GLY A 70 1.27 -1.06 12.67
C GLY A 70 2.56 -1.35 11.91
N TRP A 71 2.68 -0.95 10.64
CA TRP A 71 3.97 -1.01 9.95
C TRP A 71 4.97 -0.01 10.54
N SER A 72 6.21 -0.46 10.80
CA SER A 72 7.31 0.32 11.40
C SER A 72 7.13 0.69 12.89
N THR A 73 6.09 0.16 13.55
CA THR A 73 5.86 0.32 15.00
C THR A 73 5.90 -0.99 15.78
N SER A 74 6.08 -2.12 15.09
CA SER A 74 6.08 -3.48 15.67
C SER A 74 7.49 -3.93 16.01
#